data_AF-X6FJ25-F1
#
_entry.id   AF-X6FJ25-F1
#
_cell.length_a   1.000
_cell.length_b   1.000
_cell.length_c   1.000
_cell.angle_alpha   90.00
_cell.angle_beta   90.00
_cell.angle_gamma   90.00
#
_symmetry.space_group_name_H-M   'P 1'
#
loop_
_entity.id
_entity.type
_entity.pdbx_description
1 polymer ?
#
loop_
_entity_poly.entity_id
_entity_poly.type
_entity_poly.pdbx_seq_one_letter_code
_entity_poly.pdbx_strand_id
1 'polypeptide(L)'
;MRPLTSPDKVEYRRPDGLPENFAYSDELAQASKAWAVEAGATPKVAQAYHDRFVGYMAEQAARQDVALARSVEATHDDLVRDWGPTDSDGFRQKLEVANRAMKKLGLVDAYKAKGILLPDGALTDPQIAKAFHAVGEAMFREDTIDGGAAVSGGNPFKRNAAGDRNISAISALVKNDPARARRLAREAGENPDLWMPNNPL
;
A
#
# COMPACT_ATOMS: atom_id res chain seq x y z
N MET A 1 -5.35 48.05 28.16
CA MET A 1 -4.53 48.93 27.29
C MET A 1 -5.36 49.29 26.06
N ARG A 2 -5.28 50.52 25.53
CA ARG A 2 -5.85 50.81 24.21
C ARG A 2 -4.96 50.13 23.15
N PRO A 3 -5.52 49.40 22.17
CA PRO A 3 -4.72 48.80 21.12
C PRO A 3 -3.98 49.88 20.33
N LEU A 4 -2.69 49.64 20.05
CA LEU A 4 -1.79 50.56 19.35
C LEU A 4 -2.11 50.68 17.84
N THR A 5 -2.90 49.75 17.30
CA THR A 5 -3.33 49.70 15.90
C THR A 5 -4.66 48.94 15.77
N SER A 6 -5.34 49.04 14.62
CA SER A 6 -6.51 48.21 14.29
C SER A 6 -6.10 47.09 13.30
N PRO A 7 -6.82 45.96 13.24
CA PRO A 7 -6.49 44.85 12.32
C PRO A 7 -6.43 45.28 10.86
N ASP A 8 -7.28 46.20 10.44
CA ASP A 8 -7.34 46.72 9.06
C ASP A 8 -6.08 47.49 8.65
N LYS A 9 -5.25 47.91 9.62
CA LYS A 9 -3.96 48.57 9.37
C LYS A 9 -2.78 47.61 9.34
N VAL A 10 -3.00 46.33 9.63
CA VAL A 10 -1.99 45.27 9.51
C VAL A 10 -2.18 44.61 8.16
N GLU A 11 -1.39 45.01 7.18
CA GLU A 11 -1.35 44.37 5.88
C GLU A 11 -0.23 43.34 5.85
N TYR A 12 -0.61 42.06 5.75
CA TYR A 12 0.35 41.00 5.48
C TYR A 12 0.60 40.89 3.99
N ARG A 13 1.86 41.02 3.61
CA ARG A 13 2.32 40.61 2.28
C ARG A 13 2.78 39.17 2.36
N ARG A 14 2.43 38.37 1.34
CA ARG A 14 2.98 37.02 1.18
C ARG A 14 4.51 37.15 1.08
N PRO A 15 5.30 36.37 1.86
CA PRO A 15 6.75 36.41 1.78
C PRO A 15 7.24 35.98 0.40
N ASP A 16 8.30 36.63 -0.06
CA ASP A 16 9.01 36.23 -1.27
C ASP A 16 9.76 34.90 -1.06
N GLY A 17 9.89 34.09 -2.11
CA GLY A 17 10.69 32.86 -2.09
C GLY A 17 10.04 31.65 -1.44
N LEU A 18 8.72 31.69 -1.17
CA LEU A 18 8.00 30.48 -0.77
C LEU A 18 7.97 29.45 -1.90
N PRO A 19 8.05 28.14 -1.58
CA PRO A 19 7.87 27.09 -2.58
C PRO A 19 6.56 27.27 -3.35
N GLU A 20 6.56 26.96 -4.65
CA GLU A 20 5.37 27.10 -5.51
C GLU A 20 4.17 26.30 -5.00
N ASN A 21 4.44 25.12 -4.43
CA ASN A 21 3.44 24.21 -3.86
C ASN A 21 3.11 24.50 -2.37
N PHE A 22 3.69 25.53 -1.76
CA PHE A 22 3.39 25.86 -0.37
C PHE A 22 1.95 26.33 -0.22
N ALA A 23 1.16 25.59 0.55
CA ALA A 23 -0.23 25.92 0.86
C ALA A 23 -0.31 27.08 1.86
N TYR A 24 -0.19 28.31 1.35
CA TYR A 24 -0.40 29.52 2.15
C TYR A 24 -1.87 29.63 2.58
N SER A 25 -2.11 29.86 3.88
CA SER A 25 -3.46 30.01 4.44
C SER A 25 -3.79 31.49 4.64
N ASP A 26 -4.60 32.04 3.75
CA ASP A 26 -5.12 33.41 3.89
C ASP A 26 -5.98 33.58 5.14
N GLU A 27 -6.68 32.52 5.57
CA GLU A 27 -7.48 32.50 6.80
C GLU A 27 -6.59 32.67 8.03
N LEU A 28 -5.49 31.91 8.13
CA LEU A 28 -4.52 32.03 9.22
C LEU A 28 -3.82 33.40 9.19
N ALA A 29 -3.50 33.91 8.00
CA ALA A 29 -2.96 35.24 7.83
C ALA A 29 -3.93 36.30 8.35
N GLN A 30 -5.24 36.18 8.06
CA GLN A 30 -6.24 37.12 8.55
C GLN A 30 -6.45 37.02 10.06
N ALA A 31 -6.52 35.81 10.62
CA ALA A 31 -6.64 35.60 12.07
C ALA A 31 -5.43 36.18 12.83
N SER A 32 -4.22 35.97 12.31
CA SER A 32 -2.99 36.45 12.96
C SER A 32 -2.83 37.97 12.98
N LYS A 33 -3.57 38.73 12.15
CA LYS A 33 -3.66 40.20 12.29
C LYS A 33 -4.35 40.61 13.58
N ALA A 34 -5.42 39.91 13.96
CA ALA A 34 -6.15 40.17 15.20
C ALA A 34 -5.26 39.89 16.42
N TRP A 35 -4.54 38.76 16.42
CA TRP A 35 -3.60 38.41 17.49
C TRP A 35 -2.46 39.44 17.62
N ALA A 36 -1.94 39.95 16.50
CA ALA A 36 -0.91 40.98 16.51
C ALA A 36 -1.41 42.29 17.15
N VAL A 37 -2.65 42.69 16.87
CA VAL A 37 -3.29 43.87 17.46
C VAL A 37 -3.52 43.68 18.96
N GLU A 38 -4.03 42.51 19.37
CA GLU A 38 -4.23 42.15 20.78
C GLU A 38 -2.91 42.17 21.56
N ALA A 39 -1.83 41.70 20.94
CA ALA A 39 -0.48 41.74 21.49
C ALA A 39 0.14 43.16 21.49
N GLY A 40 -0.54 44.16 20.95
CA GLY A 40 -0.05 45.54 20.84
C GLY A 40 1.10 45.71 19.84
N ALA A 41 1.26 44.78 18.89
CA ALA A 41 2.27 44.88 17.86
C ALA A 41 1.96 46.03 16.90
N THR A 42 3.00 46.73 16.43
CA THR A 42 2.87 47.66 15.31
C THR A 42 2.74 46.88 14.00
N PRO A 43 2.16 47.45 12.93
CA PRO A 43 2.05 46.76 11.64
C PRO A 43 3.39 46.22 11.11
N LYS A 44 4.48 46.97 11.30
CA LYS A 44 5.83 46.55 10.89
C LYS A 44 6.31 45.32 11.66
N VAL A 45 6.06 45.28 12.97
CA VAL A 45 6.44 44.14 13.82
C VAL A 45 5.59 42.93 13.47
N ALA A 46 4.29 43.13 13.27
CA ALA A 46 3.36 42.08 12.86
C ALA A 46 3.81 41.41 11.55
N GLN A 47 4.12 42.20 10.51
CA GLN A 47 4.65 41.70 9.23
C GLN A 47 5.93 40.88 9.43
N ALA A 48 6.89 41.38 10.20
CA ALA A 48 8.17 40.68 10.41
C ALA A 48 7.99 39.33 11.12
N TYR A 49 7.04 39.22 12.06
CA TYR A 49 6.70 37.96 12.70
C TYR A 49 5.99 36.99 11.75
N HIS A 50 5.03 37.50 10.98
CA HIS A 50 4.35 36.74 9.94
C HIS A 50 5.36 36.12 8.95
N ASP A 51 6.31 36.91 8.45
CA ASP A 51 7.29 36.44 7.45
C ASP A 51 8.18 35.34 8.00
N ARG A 52 8.64 35.48 9.26
CA ARG A 52 9.40 34.43 9.94
C ARG A 52 8.60 33.16 10.17
N PHE A 53 7.34 33.29 10.58
CA PHE A 53 6.47 32.16 10.84
C PHE A 53 6.20 31.38 9.55
N VAL A 54 5.81 32.08 8.49
CA VAL A 54 5.52 31.47 7.19
C VAL A 54 6.78 30.85 6.58
N GLY A 55 7.94 31.51 6.72
CA GLY A 55 9.23 30.94 6.30
C GLY A 55 9.59 29.67 7.07
N TYR A 56 9.38 29.64 8.39
CA TYR A 56 9.58 28.43 9.21
C TYR A 56 8.63 27.30 8.79
N MET A 57 7.35 27.60 8.54
CA MET A 57 6.38 26.61 8.06
C MET A 57 6.77 26.04 6.70
N ALA A 58 7.25 26.88 5.78
CA ALA A 58 7.76 26.44 4.49
C ALA A 58 8.98 25.53 4.62
N GLU A 59 9.91 25.85 5.54
CA GLU A 59 11.05 25.00 5.84
C GLU A 59 10.63 23.66 6.44
N GLN A 60 9.66 23.64 7.36
CA GLN A 60 9.13 22.40 7.93
C GLN A 60 8.46 21.53 6.86
N ALA A 61 7.67 22.12 5.97
CA ALA A 61 7.06 21.41 4.85
C ALA A 61 8.13 20.78 3.94
N ALA A 62 9.15 21.54 3.56
CA ALA A 62 10.26 21.01 2.75
C ALA A 62 11.02 19.87 3.46
N ARG A 63 11.22 19.97 4.78
CA ARG A 63 11.84 18.89 5.57
C ARG A 63 10.97 17.63 5.61
N GLN A 64 9.65 17.78 5.71
CA GLN A 64 8.71 16.66 5.66
C GLN A 64 8.74 15.97 4.30
N ASP A 65 8.76 16.72 3.20
CA ASP A 65 8.85 16.16 1.85
C ASP A 65 10.15 15.36 1.66
N VAL A 66 11.28 15.88 2.12
CA VAL A 66 12.57 15.17 2.10
C VAL A 66 12.54 13.92 2.97
N ALA A 67 11.95 14.00 4.17
CA ALA A 67 11.82 12.85 5.06
C ALA A 67 10.94 11.75 4.44
N LEU A 68 9.85 12.14 3.78
CA LEU A 68 8.95 11.23 3.08
C LEU A 68 9.67 10.53 1.92
N ALA A 69 10.37 11.29 1.07
CA ALA A 69 11.15 10.75 -0.05
C ALA A 69 12.19 9.73 0.44
N ARG A 70 12.91 10.06 1.53
CA ARG A 70 13.85 9.12 2.18
C ARG A 70 13.17 7.87 2.73
N SER A 71 11.96 8.01 3.27
CA SER A 71 11.18 6.87 3.77
C SER A 71 10.80 5.91 2.64
N VAL A 72 10.41 6.46 1.47
CA VAL A 72 10.11 5.67 0.27
C VAL A 72 11.36 4.98 -0.26
N GLU A 73 12.49 5.70 -0.36
CA GLU A 73 13.76 5.13 -0.81
C GLU A 73 14.24 4.02 0.13
N ALA A 74 14.24 4.26 1.44
CA ALA A 74 14.61 3.23 2.42
C ALA A 74 13.66 2.02 2.38
N THR A 75 12.36 2.24 2.17
CA THR A 75 11.39 1.16 1.99
C THR A 75 11.70 0.35 0.74
N HIS A 76 12.00 1.04 -0.37
CA HIS A 76 12.38 0.40 -1.62
C HIS A 76 13.63 -0.47 -1.46
N ASP A 77 14.70 0.08 -0.90
CA ASP A 77 15.98 -0.62 -0.68
C ASP A 77 15.80 -1.86 0.21
N ASP A 78 15.02 -1.72 1.28
CA ASP A 78 14.74 -2.80 2.21
C ASP A 78 13.95 -3.94 1.54
N LEU A 79 12.96 -3.60 0.70
CA LEU A 79 12.22 -4.59 -0.08
C LEU A 79 13.09 -5.24 -1.15
N VAL A 80 13.93 -4.48 -1.86
CA VAL A 80 14.84 -5.05 -2.86
C VAL A 80 15.84 -6.02 -2.20
N ARG A 81 16.35 -5.69 -1.02
CA ARG A 81 17.24 -6.58 -0.26
C ARG A 81 16.56 -7.90 0.11
N ASP A 82 15.32 -7.87 0.56
CA ASP A 82 14.63 -9.05 1.11
C ASP A 82 13.85 -9.85 0.03
N TRP A 83 13.39 -9.17 -1.02
CA TRP A 83 12.54 -9.76 -2.06
C TRP A 83 13.28 -9.98 -3.39
N GLY A 84 14.45 -9.37 -3.56
CA GLY A 84 15.25 -9.40 -4.79
C GLY A 84 15.04 -8.15 -5.66
N PRO A 85 15.77 -8.04 -6.78
CA PRO A 85 15.64 -6.94 -7.73
C PRO A 85 14.19 -6.72 -8.19
N THR A 86 13.79 -5.47 -8.43
CA THR A 86 12.40 -5.12 -8.77
C THR A 86 11.89 -5.71 -10.08
N ASP A 87 12.80 -6.04 -11.01
CA ASP A 87 12.53 -6.72 -12.27
C ASP A 87 12.43 -8.25 -12.13
N SER A 88 12.87 -8.81 -11.01
CA SER A 88 12.79 -10.24 -10.74
C SER A 88 11.35 -10.73 -10.60
N ASP A 89 11.11 -11.97 -11.03
CA ASP A 89 9.80 -12.63 -10.83
C ASP A 89 9.45 -12.76 -9.34
N GLY A 90 10.46 -12.98 -8.48
CA GLY A 90 10.30 -13.09 -7.03
C GLY A 90 9.77 -11.80 -6.40
N PHE A 91 10.33 -10.65 -6.76
CA PHE A 91 9.83 -9.36 -6.27
C PHE A 91 8.40 -9.10 -6.74
N ARG A 92 8.12 -9.31 -8.04
CA ARG A 92 6.80 -9.12 -8.62
C ARG A 92 5.73 -10.00 -7.95
N GLN A 93 6.04 -11.28 -7.73
CA GLN A 93 5.12 -12.21 -7.07
C GLN A 93 4.81 -11.79 -5.63
N LYS A 94 5.83 -11.46 -4.84
CA LYS A 94 5.65 -11.05 -3.43
C LYS A 94 4.84 -9.76 -3.33
N LEU A 95 5.13 -8.79 -4.20
CA LEU A 95 4.38 -7.54 -4.27
C LEU A 95 2.92 -7.77 -4.67
N GLU A 96 2.65 -8.64 -5.64
CA GLU A 96 1.29 -8.99 -6.05
C GLU A 96 0.49 -9.60 -4.90
N VAL A 97 1.08 -10.57 -4.19
CA VAL A 97 0.47 -11.23 -3.03
C VAL A 97 0.13 -10.22 -1.93
N ALA A 98 1.08 -9.33 -1.59
CA ALA A 98 0.86 -8.26 -0.62
C ALA A 98 -0.28 -7.30 -1.05
N ASN A 99 -0.26 -6.86 -2.31
CA ASN A 99 -1.28 -5.96 -2.85
C ASN A 99 -2.68 -6.61 -2.87
N ARG A 100 -2.77 -7.90 -3.20
CA ARG A 100 -4.03 -8.65 -3.17
C ARG A 100 -4.56 -8.78 -1.76
N ALA A 101 -3.71 -9.03 -0.77
CA ALA A 101 -4.10 -9.10 0.63
C ALA A 101 -4.65 -7.75 1.12
N MET A 102 -3.92 -6.66 0.85
CA MET A 102 -4.34 -5.30 1.22
C MET A 102 -5.71 -4.93 0.62
N LYS A 103 -5.94 -5.28 -0.65
CA LYS A 103 -7.23 -5.08 -1.32
C LYS A 103 -8.34 -5.92 -0.70
N LYS A 104 -8.11 -7.22 -0.44
CA LYS A 104 -9.11 -8.14 0.14
C LYS A 104 -9.51 -7.72 1.56
N LEU A 105 -8.60 -7.09 2.31
CA LEU A 105 -8.86 -6.54 3.64
C LEU A 105 -9.48 -5.13 3.63
N GLY A 106 -9.64 -4.50 2.47
CA GLY A 106 -10.23 -3.15 2.36
C GLY A 106 -9.37 -2.04 2.99
N LEU A 107 -8.05 -2.24 3.12
CA LEU A 107 -7.17 -1.33 3.85
C LEU A 107 -6.52 -0.25 2.98
N VAL A 108 -6.69 -0.31 1.66
CA VAL A 108 -6.04 0.59 0.69
C VAL A 108 -6.34 2.06 1.00
N ASP A 109 -7.61 2.42 1.18
CA ASP A 109 -8.00 3.82 1.38
C ASP A 109 -7.60 4.34 2.77
N ALA A 110 -7.67 3.48 3.80
CA ALA A 110 -7.19 3.81 5.13
C ALA A 110 -5.68 4.10 5.12
N TYR A 111 -4.90 3.34 4.35
CA TYR A 111 -3.45 3.47 4.30
C TYR A 111 -3.02 4.68 3.47
N LYS A 112 -3.78 5.01 2.41
CA LYS A 112 -3.66 6.28 1.69
C LYS A 112 -3.93 7.48 2.59
N ALA A 113 -5.01 7.44 3.36
CA ALA A 113 -5.37 8.52 4.28
C ALA A 113 -4.33 8.73 5.40
N LYS A 114 -3.53 7.71 5.72
CA LYS A 114 -2.46 7.77 6.72
C LYS A 114 -1.06 8.03 6.16
N GLY A 115 -0.92 8.19 4.83
CA GLY A 115 0.39 8.40 4.19
C GLY A 115 1.30 7.17 4.21
N ILE A 116 0.74 5.99 4.47
CA ILE A 116 1.48 4.71 4.43
C ILE A 116 1.61 4.21 3.00
N LEU A 117 0.53 4.37 2.22
CA LEU A 117 0.49 4.09 0.80
C LEU A 117 0.31 5.42 0.06
N LEU A 118 1.30 5.83 -0.71
CA LEU A 118 1.23 7.05 -1.50
C LEU A 118 0.30 6.88 -2.72
N PRO A 119 -0.18 7.99 -3.31
CA PRO A 119 -1.10 7.93 -4.45
C PRO A 119 -0.54 7.20 -5.69
N ASP A 120 0.79 7.22 -5.86
CA ASP A 120 1.52 6.51 -6.91
C ASP A 120 1.72 5.02 -6.62
N GLY A 121 1.31 4.55 -5.42
CA GLY A 121 1.44 3.18 -4.98
C GLY A 121 2.72 2.89 -4.20
N ALA A 122 3.57 3.87 -3.95
CA ALA A 122 4.76 3.70 -3.12
C ALA A 122 4.40 3.49 -1.65
N LEU A 123 5.14 2.62 -0.98
CA LEU A 123 5.01 2.40 0.47
C LEU A 123 6.08 3.22 1.20
N THR A 124 5.71 3.73 2.37
CA THR A 124 6.63 4.49 3.24
C THR A 124 7.18 3.65 4.38
N ASP A 125 6.69 2.42 4.56
CA ASP A 125 7.15 1.46 5.57
C ASP A 125 7.27 0.04 4.97
N PRO A 126 8.46 -0.59 5.00
CA PRO A 126 8.66 -1.93 4.46
C PRO A 126 8.04 -3.04 5.32
N GLN A 127 7.89 -2.84 6.64
CA GLN A 127 7.30 -3.85 7.53
C GLN A 127 5.83 -4.10 7.17
N ILE A 128 5.14 -3.05 6.72
CA ILE A 128 3.76 -3.14 6.25
C ILE A 128 3.68 -3.99 4.98
N ALA A 129 4.58 -3.79 4.02
CA ALA A 129 4.63 -4.60 2.81
C ALA A 129 4.88 -6.08 3.13
N LYS A 130 5.83 -6.35 4.04
CA LYS A 130 6.18 -7.71 4.49
C LYS A 130 5.05 -8.37 5.25
N ALA A 131 4.36 -7.64 6.13
CA ALA A 131 3.20 -8.14 6.85
C ALA A 131 2.07 -8.52 5.89
N PHE A 132 1.77 -7.68 4.89
CA PHE A 132 0.77 -8.02 3.89
C PHE A 132 1.19 -9.16 2.98
N HIS A 133 2.48 -9.28 2.67
CA HIS A 133 2.98 -10.46 1.97
C HIS A 133 2.70 -11.72 2.81
N ALA A 134 3.09 -11.75 4.08
CA ALA A 134 2.87 -12.90 4.96
C ALA A 134 1.38 -13.24 5.16
N VAL A 135 0.54 -12.21 5.33
CA VAL A 135 -0.92 -12.36 5.42
C VAL A 135 -1.48 -12.89 4.09
N GLY A 136 -1.04 -12.35 2.96
CA GLY A 136 -1.42 -12.83 1.64
C GLY A 136 -0.99 -14.27 1.40
N GLU A 137 0.22 -14.64 1.80
CA GLU A 137 0.69 -16.01 1.72
C GLU A 137 -0.15 -16.97 2.56
N ALA A 138 -0.68 -16.55 3.70
CA ALA A 138 -1.59 -17.36 4.51
C ALA A 138 -3.00 -17.43 3.87
N MET A 139 -3.57 -16.27 3.51
CA MET A 139 -4.90 -16.15 2.91
C MET A 139 -4.99 -16.88 1.56
N PHE A 140 -3.94 -16.81 0.76
CA PHE A 140 -3.91 -17.37 -0.58
C PHE A 140 -3.24 -18.73 -0.66
N ARG A 141 -2.59 -19.23 0.41
CA ARG A 141 -2.26 -20.67 0.54
C ARG A 141 -3.53 -21.52 0.55
N GLU A 142 -4.53 -21.05 1.28
CA GLU A 142 -5.83 -21.73 1.38
C GLU A 142 -6.63 -21.55 0.07
N ASP A 143 -6.65 -20.34 -0.52
CA ASP A 143 -7.21 -20.15 -1.86
C ASP A 143 -6.39 -20.84 -2.98
N THR A 144 -5.18 -21.36 -2.76
CA THR A 144 -4.50 -22.25 -3.75
C THR A 144 -4.76 -23.73 -3.47
N ILE A 145 -5.29 -24.06 -2.30
CA ILE A 145 -5.87 -25.36 -2.00
C ILE A 145 -7.30 -25.45 -2.55
N ASP A 146 -8.08 -24.35 -2.59
CA ASP A 146 -9.48 -24.35 -3.06
C ASP A 146 -9.84 -23.41 -4.25
N GLY A 147 -8.92 -22.56 -4.74
CA GLY A 147 -9.26 -21.50 -5.72
C GLY A 147 -8.11 -21.03 -6.64
N GLY A 148 -7.06 -21.84 -6.79
CA GLY A 148 -5.92 -21.51 -7.63
C GLY A 148 -6.31 -21.63 -9.10
N ALA A 149 -6.50 -20.48 -9.76
CA ALA A 149 -6.52 -20.27 -11.20
C ALA A 149 -7.25 -21.34 -12.02
N ALA A 150 -8.29 -20.90 -12.72
CA ALA A 150 -8.69 -21.50 -13.98
C ALA A 150 -7.49 -21.51 -14.97
N VAL A 151 -6.56 -22.44 -14.80
CA VAL A 151 -6.01 -23.16 -15.94
C VAL A 151 -7.23 -23.86 -16.50
N SER A 152 -7.64 -23.50 -17.71
CA SER A 152 -8.74 -24.11 -18.45
C SER A 152 -8.48 -25.58 -18.81
N GLY A 153 -7.80 -26.34 -17.95
CA GLY A 153 -7.81 -27.80 -17.94
C GLY A 153 -8.82 -28.25 -16.89
N GLY A 154 -10.02 -28.62 -17.34
CA GLY A 154 -11.06 -29.15 -16.46
C GLY A 154 -10.56 -30.31 -15.58
N ASN A 155 -11.22 -30.54 -14.44
CA ASN A 155 -10.90 -31.63 -13.53
C ASN A 155 -10.86 -32.98 -14.31
N PRO A 156 -9.70 -33.64 -14.43
CA PRO A 156 -9.54 -34.82 -15.28
C PRO A 156 -10.25 -36.06 -14.73
N PHE A 157 -10.70 -36.02 -13.47
CA PHE A 157 -11.52 -37.06 -12.84
C PHE A 157 -13.02 -36.90 -13.16
N LYS A 158 -13.46 -35.72 -13.61
CA LYS A 158 -14.84 -35.54 -14.08
C LYS A 158 -15.03 -36.26 -15.40
N ARG A 159 -16.17 -36.95 -15.53
CA ARG A 159 -16.57 -37.58 -16.80
C ARG A 159 -16.88 -36.47 -17.81
N ASN A 160 -16.38 -36.62 -19.02
CA ASN A 160 -16.77 -35.76 -20.14
C ASN A 160 -18.21 -36.09 -20.59
N ALA A 161 -18.72 -35.36 -21.58
CA ALA A 161 -20.06 -35.58 -22.12
C ALA A 161 -20.31 -36.99 -22.70
N ALA A 162 -19.24 -37.73 -23.02
CA ALA A 162 -19.28 -39.13 -23.47
C ALA A 162 -19.17 -40.16 -22.32
N GLY A 163 -19.04 -39.70 -21.07
CA GLY A 163 -18.88 -40.57 -19.89
C GLY A 163 -17.43 -40.97 -19.59
N ASP A 164 -16.47 -40.55 -20.40
CA ASP A 164 -15.07 -40.94 -20.33
C ASP A 164 -14.21 -39.96 -19.50
N ARG A 165 -13.05 -40.45 -19.03
CA ARG A 165 -12.06 -39.68 -18.26
C ARG A 165 -10.73 -39.65 -18.98
N ASN A 166 -9.99 -38.56 -18.81
CA ASN A 166 -8.65 -38.45 -19.38
C ASN A 166 -7.64 -39.15 -18.47
N ILE A 167 -7.48 -40.47 -18.65
CA ILE A 167 -6.60 -41.32 -17.84
C ILE A 167 -5.14 -40.85 -17.91
N SER A 168 -4.66 -40.38 -19.06
CA SER A 168 -3.30 -39.86 -19.22
C SER A 168 -3.07 -38.60 -18.37
N ALA A 169 -4.05 -37.70 -18.33
CA ALA A 169 -3.99 -36.50 -17.48
C ALA A 169 -4.08 -36.85 -15.99
N ILE A 170 -4.89 -37.84 -15.61
CA ILE A 170 -4.97 -38.35 -14.23
C ILE A 170 -3.61 -38.93 -13.82
N SER A 171 -3.02 -39.83 -14.61
CA SER A 171 -1.74 -40.48 -14.28
C SER A 171 -0.58 -39.47 -14.17
N ALA A 172 -0.53 -38.47 -15.06
CA ALA A 172 0.47 -37.41 -14.99
C ALA A 172 0.30 -36.56 -13.72
N LEU A 173 -0.95 -36.25 -13.34
CA LEU A 173 -1.28 -35.48 -12.15
C LEU A 173 -0.96 -36.25 -10.87
N VAL A 174 -1.31 -37.53 -10.79
CA VAL A 174 -1.00 -38.41 -9.65
C VAL A 174 0.52 -38.52 -9.44
N LYS A 175 1.30 -38.56 -10.52
CA LYS A 175 2.78 -38.64 -10.45
C LYS A 175 3.44 -37.33 -10.04
N ASN A 176 2.94 -36.19 -10.54
CA ASN A 176 3.55 -34.88 -10.32
C ASN A 176 3.06 -34.20 -9.03
N ASP A 177 1.80 -34.43 -8.64
CA ASP A 177 1.16 -33.82 -7.47
C ASP A 177 0.07 -34.74 -6.87
N PRO A 178 0.47 -35.74 -6.05
CA PRO A 178 -0.44 -36.70 -5.44
C PRO A 178 -1.51 -36.04 -4.56
N ALA A 179 -1.18 -34.94 -3.87
CA ALA A 179 -2.10 -34.24 -2.98
C ALA A 179 -3.22 -33.57 -3.77
N ARG A 180 -2.90 -32.91 -4.88
CA ARG A 180 -3.88 -32.31 -5.80
C ARG A 180 -4.74 -33.36 -6.50
N ALA A 181 -4.16 -34.49 -6.89
CA ALA A 181 -4.94 -35.60 -7.47
C ALA A 181 -5.98 -36.16 -6.48
N ARG A 182 -5.65 -36.28 -5.19
CA ARG A 182 -6.61 -36.77 -4.17
C ARG A 182 -7.80 -35.83 -4.01
N ARG A 183 -7.56 -34.52 -4.02
CA ARG A 183 -8.60 -33.50 -3.91
C ARG A 183 -9.53 -33.50 -5.12
N LEU A 184 -8.96 -33.49 -6.34
CA LEU A 184 -9.72 -33.49 -7.58
C LEU A 184 -10.55 -34.78 -7.78
N ALA A 185 -10.07 -35.92 -7.29
CA ALA A 185 -10.86 -37.16 -7.23
C ALA A 185 -12.10 -37.01 -6.34
N ARG A 186 -11.96 -36.45 -5.11
CA ARG A 186 -13.11 -36.21 -4.22
C ARG A 186 -14.12 -35.24 -4.81
N GLU A 187 -13.65 -34.15 -5.42
CA GLU A 187 -14.51 -33.16 -6.10
C GLU A 187 -15.29 -33.75 -7.28
N ALA A 188 -14.77 -34.81 -7.91
CA ALA A 188 -15.45 -35.56 -8.95
C ALA A 188 -16.37 -36.68 -8.41
N GLY A 189 -16.47 -36.83 -7.09
CA GLY A 189 -17.24 -37.89 -6.43
C GLY A 189 -16.55 -39.26 -6.45
N GLU A 190 -15.26 -39.31 -6.75
CA GLU A 190 -14.47 -40.55 -6.84
C GLU A 190 -13.72 -40.83 -5.54
N ASN A 191 -13.47 -42.11 -5.27
CA ASN A 191 -12.60 -42.53 -4.17
C ASN A 191 -11.13 -42.26 -4.57
N PRO A 192 -10.39 -41.37 -3.87
CA PRO A 192 -8.99 -41.07 -4.17
C PRO A 192 -8.06 -42.28 -4.12
N ASP A 193 -8.36 -43.25 -3.26
CA ASP A 193 -7.49 -44.41 -3.02
C ASP A 193 -7.43 -45.36 -4.24
N LEU A 194 -8.40 -45.27 -5.15
CA LEU A 194 -8.41 -46.05 -6.39
C LEU A 194 -7.42 -45.53 -7.45
N TRP A 195 -7.00 -44.27 -7.33
CA TRP A 195 -6.19 -43.57 -8.33
C TRP A 195 -4.76 -43.34 -7.91
N MET A 196 -4.48 -43.45 -6.61
CA MET A 196 -3.13 -43.32 -6.09
C MET A 196 -2.43 -44.66 -6.23
N PRO A 197 -1.14 -44.69 -6.63
CA PRO A 197 -0.33 -45.86 -6.38
C PRO A 197 -0.38 -46.08 -4.87
N ASN A 198 -0.95 -47.23 -4.46
CA ASN A 198 -0.97 -47.66 -3.08
C ASN A 198 0.40 -47.37 -2.46
N ASN A 199 0.40 -46.76 -1.29
CA ASN A 199 1.59 -46.62 -0.47
C ASN A 199 1.85 -47.96 0.21
N PRO A 200 2.79 -48.82 -0.22
CA PRO A 200 3.54 -49.58 0.75
C PRO A 200 4.67 -48.68 1.27
N LEU A 201 5.01 -48.88 2.53
CA LEU A 201 6.15 -48.31 3.26
C LEU A 201 7.43 -48.15 2.41
#